data_AF-A0A0K2RMY4-F1
#
_entry.id   AF-A0A0K2RMY4-F1
#
_cell.length_a   1.000
_cell.length_b   1.000
_cell.length_c   1.000
_cell.angle_alpha   90.00
_cell.angle_beta   90.00
_cell.angle_gamma   90.00
#
_symmetry.space_group_name_H-M   'P 1'
#
loop_
_entity.id
_entity.type
_entity.pdbx_description
1 polymer ?
#
loop_
_entity_poly.entity_id
_entity_poly.type
_entity_poly.pdbx_seq_one_letter_code
_entity_poly.pdbx_strand_id
1 'polypeptide(L)'
;MVAEDVTEERHQRPGAEHPGVILLRQGAGLRRTNLLSTELAGFVSACDGELSVRQLVGALAALLGGDDDFDDDAFRAGLLSDVGNLVRDGFLLPTA
;
A
#
# COMPACT_ATOMS: atom_id res chain seq x y z
N MET A 1 9.15 -5.66 -3.36
CA MET A 1 9.65 -5.08 -2.08
C MET A 1 9.60 -3.57 -2.16
N VAL A 2 9.66 -2.87 -1.03
CA VAL A 2 9.76 -1.40 -0.97
C VAL A 2 11.18 -0.96 -1.37
N ALA A 3 11.30 0.14 -2.12
CA ALA A 3 12.61 0.68 -2.48
C ALA A 3 13.37 1.20 -1.26
N GLU A 4 14.70 1.06 -1.23
CA GLU A 4 15.52 1.33 -0.04
C GLU A 4 15.50 2.81 0.41
N ASP A 5 15.27 3.74 -0.52
CA ASP A 5 15.20 5.16 -0.23
C ASP A 5 13.78 5.62 0.17
N VAL A 6 12.77 4.74 0.12
CA VAL A 6 11.39 5.08 0.45
C VAL A 6 11.17 4.98 1.95
N THR A 7 10.67 6.05 2.52
CA THR A 7 10.27 6.14 3.93
C THR A 7 8.75 6.27 4.05
N GLU A 8 8.21 5.76 5.15
CA GLU A 8 6.81 5.95 5.52
C GLU A 8 6.67 7.09 6.53
N GLU A 9 5.71 7.98 6.31
CA GLU A 9 5.36 9.09 7.20
C GLU A 9 3.91 8.94 7.67
N ARG A 10 3.68 9.04 8.98
CA ARG A 10 2.35 8.85 9.59
C ARG A 10 1.95 10.10 10.36
N HIS A 11 0.75 10.61 10.10
CA HIS A 11 0.15 11.69 10.89
C HIS A 11 -1.05 11.18 11.69
N GLN A 12 -1.05 11.52 12.98
CA GLN A 12 -2.10 11.18 13.91
C GLN A 12 -2.38 12.35 14.85
N ARG A 13 -3.63 12.48 15.28
CA ARG A 13 -3.98 13.44 16.34
C ARG A 13 -3.40 12.93 17.67
N PRO A 14 -2.98 13.81 18.59
CA PRO A 14 -2.57 13.39 19.92
C PRO A 14 -3.66 12.53 20.59
N GLY A 15 -3.29 11.33 21.07
CA GLY A 15 -4.20 10.39 21.71
C GLY A 15 -4.99 9.47 20.77
N ALA A 16 -4.80 9.55 19.45
CA ALA A 16 -5.41 8.60 18.51
C ALA A 16 -4.73 7.22 18.57
N GLU A 17 -5.51 6.14 18.42
CA GLU A 17 -5.01 4.76 18.38
C GLU A 17 -4.31 4.43 17.04
N HIS A 18 -4.82 5.00 15.95
CA HIS A 18 -4.34 4.77 14.59
C HIS A 18 -4.11 6.09 13.85
N PRO A 19 -3.18 6.13 12.88
CA PRO A 19 -2.96 7.30 12.05
C PRO A 19 -4.16 7.59 11.16
N GLY A 20 -4.43 8.88 10.94
CA GLY A 20 -5.44 9.31 9.97
C GLY A 20 -4.87 9.51 8.57
N VAL A 21 -3.54 9.60 8.44
CA VAL A 21 -2.84 9.81 7.18
C VAL A 21 -1.55 8.99 7.18
N ILE A 22 -1.31 8.25 6.10
CA ILE A 22 -0.06 7.53 5.83
C ILE A 22 0.45 7.95 4.45
N LEU A 23 1.73 8.30 4.36
CA LEU A 23 2.39 8.76 3.15
C LEU A 23 3.62 7.89 2.90
N LEU A 24 3.90 7.60 1.63
CA LEU A 24 5.26 7.21 1.21
C LEU A 24 6.00 8.42 0.69
N ARG A 25 7.28 8.53 1.04
CA ARG A 25 8.18 9.58 0.57
C ARG A 25 9.46 8.96 0.03
N GLN A 26 9.82 9.32 -1.20
CA GLN A 26 11.12 8.98 -1.78
C GLN A 26 12.22 9.88 -1.21
N GLY A 27 13.30 9.25 -0.72
CA GLY A 27 14.50 9.92 -0.25
C GLY A 27 15.44 10.37 -1.38
N ALA A 28 15.35 9.73 -2.53
CA ALA A 28 16.16 10.01 -3.72
C ALA A 28 15.30 10.39 -4.95
N GLY A 29 15.97 10.64 -6.07
CA GLY A 29 15.32 10.92 -7.36
C GLY A 29 14.44 12.17 -7.34
N LEU A 30 13.18 12.01 -7.79
CA LEU A 30 12.20 13.09 -7.90
C LEU A 30 11.57 13.47 -6.55
N ARG A 31 11.89 12.75 -5.46
CA ARG A 31 11.37 12.99 -4.10
C ARG A 31 9.85 13.08 -4.04
N ARG A 32 9.17 12.17 -4.76
CA ARG A 32 7.71 12.13 -4.78
C ARG A 32 7.16 11.70 -3.44
N THR A 33 5.92 12.11 -3.19
CA THR A 33 5.11 11.65 -2.07
C THR A 33 3.83 11.02 -2.61
N ASN A 34 3.40 9.91 -2.03
CA ASN A 34 2.13 9.26 -2.35
C ASN A 34 1.29 9.12 -1.08
N LEU A 35 0.04 9.60 -1.11
CA LEU A 35 -0.93 9.45 -0.03
C LEU A 35 -1.59 8.07 -0.16
N LEU A 36 -1.42 7.23 0.86
CA LEU A 36 -1.92 5.87 0.82
C LEU A 36 -3.37 5.80 1.29
N SER A 37 -4.17 4.99 0.59
CA SER A 37 -5.40 4.43 1.16
C SER A 37 -5.07 3.36 2.21
N THR A 38 -6.08 2.93 2.96
CA THR A 38 -5.93 1.90 4.00
C THR A 38 -5.39 0.59 3.42
N GLU A 39 -5.97 0.13 2.32
CA GLU A 39 -5.59 -1.10 1.64
C GLU A 39 -4.19 -1.02 1.04
N LEU A 40 -3.82 0.13 0.45
CA LEU A 40 -2.49 0.30 -0.12
C LEU A 40 -1.41 0.41 0.97
N ALA A 41 -1.70 1.06 2.10
CA ALA A 41 -0.82 1.09 3.26
C ALA A 41 -0.61 -0.32 3.84
N GLY A 42 -1.68 -1.10 3.97
CA GLY A 42 -1.60 -2.50 4.37
C GLY A 42 -0.75 -3.34 3.41
N PHE A 43 -0.96 -3.17 2.10
CA PHE A 43 -0.18 -3.85 1.06
C PHE A 43 1.32 -3.53 1.16
N VAL A 44 1.68 -2.26 1.24
CA VAL A 44 3.08 -1.81 1.31
C VAL A 44 3.74 -2.27 2.61
N SER A 45 3.02 -2.21 3.74
CA SER A 45 3.53 -2.68 5.04
C SER A 45 3.87 -4.18 5.04
N ALA A 46 3.15 -4.96 4.23
CA ALA A 46 3.35 -6.41 4.09
C ALA A 46 4.30 -6.79 2.94
N CYS A 47 4.93 -5.82 2.25
CA CYS A 47 5.87 -6.08 1.15
C CYS A 47 7.27 -6.47 1.67
N ASP A 48 7.38 -7.62 2.32
CA ASP A 48 8.62 -8.20 2.84
C ASP A 48 9.46 -8.95 1.79
N GLY A 49 8.88 -9.28 0.63
CA GLY A 49 9.52 -10.03 -0.44
C GLY A 49 9.28 -11.54 -0.38
N GLU A 50 8.55 -12.03 0.62
CA GLU A 50 8.19 -13.45 0.78
C GLU A 50 6.83 -13.76 0.15
N LEU A 51 5.88 -12.82 0.26
CA LEU A 51 4.53 -12.98 -0.26
C LEU A 51 4.39 -12.42 -1.68
N SER A 52 3.73 -13.19 -2.55
CA SER A 52 3.35 -12.71 -3.88
C SER A 52 2.27 -11.63 -3.80
N VAL A 53 2.22 -10.75 -4.80
CA VAL A 53 1.16 -9.73 -4.94
C VAL A 53 -0.23 -10.36 -4.84
N ARG A 54 -0.44 -11.52 -5.46
CA ARG A 54 -1.71 -12.25 -5.41
C ARG A 54 -2.09 -12.66 -3.98
N GLN A 55 -1.12 -13.14 -3.19
CA GLN A 55 -1.38 -13.53 -1.80
C GLN A 55 -1.73 -12.31 -0.95
N LEU A 56 -0.98 -11.21 -1.09
CA LEU A 56 -1.25 -9.96 -0.35
C LEU A 56 -2.62 -9.39 -0.69
N VAL A 57 -2.96 -9.29 -1.98
CA VAL A 57 -4.27 -8.80 -2.43
C VAL A 57 -5.40 -9.69 -1.92
N GLY A 58 -5.24 -11.02 -1.98
CA GLY A 58 -6.23 -11.96 -1.46
C GLY A 58 -6.42 -11.86 0.05
N ALA A 59 -5.33 -11.71 0.80
CA ALA A 59 -5.39 -11.51 2.25
C ALA A 59 -6.08 -10.19 2.63
N LEU A 60 -5.77 -9.10 1.93
CA LEU A 60 -6.42 -7.81 2.18
C LEU A 60 -7.90 -7.83 1.82
N ALA A 61 -8.29 -8.47 0.72
CA ALA A 61 -9.70 -8.65 0.37
C ALA A 61 -10.46 -9.44 1.46
N ALA A 62 -9.83 -10.47 2.03
CA ALA A 62 -10.42 -11.25 3.12
C ALA A 62 -10.50 -10.48 4.45
N LEU A 63 -9.59 -9.52 4.69
CA LEU A 63 -9.55 -8.71 5.91
C LEU A 63 -10.46 -7.48 5.88
N LEU A 64 -10.56 -6.84 4.71
CA LEU A 64 -11.27 -5.57 4.51
C LEU A 64 -12.65 -5.75 3.88
N GLY A 65 -12.90 -6.91 3.27
CA GLY A 65 -14.23 -7.28 2.77
C GLY A 65 -15.12 -7.85 3.85
N GLY A 66 -16.32 -8.28 3.46
CA GLY A 66 -17.29 -8.97 4.33
C GLY A 66 -18.62 -8.27 4.52
N ASP A 67 -18.76 -7.05 4.00
CA ASP A 67 -20.04 -6.34 3.94
C ASP A 67 -20.84 -6.71 2.68
N ASP A 68 -22.17 -6.65 2.75
CA ASP A 68 -23.07 -7.00 1.64
C ASP A 68 -22.82 -6.16 0.37
N ASP A 69 -22.24 -4.95 0.53
CA ASP A 69 -21.93 -4.02 -0.55
C ASP A 69 -20.47 -4.13 -1.06
N PHE A 70 -19.68 -5.09 -0.57
CA PHE A 70 -18.28 -5.25 -0.96
C PHE A 70 -18.14 -5.91 -2.34
N ASP A 71 -17.72 -5.11 -3.34
CA ASP A 71 -17.34 -5.60 -4.65
C ASP A 71 -15.87 -6.04 -4.66
N ASP A 72 -15.67 -7.34 -4.51
CA ASP A 72 -14.37 -8.00 -4.43
C ASP A 72 -13.55 -7.84 -5.73
N ASP A 73 -14.18 -7.87 -6.89
CA ASP A 73 -13.48 -7.71 -8.18
C ASP A 73 -13.04 -6.26 -8.37
N ALA A 74 -13.91 -5.29 -8.05
CA ALA A 74 -13.57 -3.88 -8.09
C ALA A 74 -12.44 -3.53 -7.10
N PHE A 75 -12.49 -4.06 -5.88
CA PHE A 75 -11.44 -3.89 -4.87
C PHE A 75 -10.09 -4.38 -5.39
N ARG A 76 -10.04 -5.61 -5.92
CA ARG A 76 -8.78 -6.17 -6.45
C ARG A 76 -8.25 -5.39 -7.64
N ALA A 77 -9.12 -4.99 -8.56
CA ALA A 77 -8.73 -4.21 -9.72
C ALA A 77 -8.16 -2.84 -9.32
N GLY A 78 -8.81 -2.15 -8.38
CA GLY A 78 -8.34 -0.88 -7.82
C GLY A 78 -6.97 -1.01 -7.15
N LEU A 79 -6.84 -1.95 -6.21
CA LEU A 79 -5.59 -2.17 -5.48
C LEU A 79 -4.44 -2.55 -6.42
N LEU A 80 -4.68 -3.42 -7.41
CA LEU A 80 -3.65 -3.77 -8.40
C LEU A 80 -3.24 -2.59 -9.27
N SER A 81 -4.18 -1.70 -9.62
CA SER A 81 -3.88 -0.47 -10.34
C SER A 81 -2.97 0.45 -9.52
N ASP A 82 -3.26 0.62 -8.24
CA ASP A 82 -2.46 1.47 -7.34
C ASP A 82 -1.09 0.88 -7.05
N VAL A 83 -0.98 -0.43 -6.86
CA VAL A 83 0.31 -1.12 -6.76
C VAL A 83 1.11 -0.92 -8.05
N GLY A 84 0.46 -1.02 -9.22
CA GLY A 84 1.09 -0.73 -10.51
C GLY A 84 1.60 0.71 -10.62
N ASN A 85 0.88 1.68 -10.06
CA ASN A 85 1.32 3.08 -9.96
C ASN A 85 2.58 3.20 -9.08
N LEU A 86 2.58 2.58 -7.89
CA LEU A 86 3.75 2.61 -7.01
C LEU A 86 4.99 1.96 -7.64
N VAL A 87 4.83 0.90 -8.44
CA VAL A 87 5.95 0.30 -9.20
C VAL A 87 6.45 1.27 -10.28
N ARG A 88 5.55 1.85 -11.08
CA ARG A 88 5.92 2.82 -12.13
C ARG A 88 6.62 4.05 -11.57
N ASP A 89 6.20 4.50 -10.39
CA ASP A 89 6.77 5.68 -9.73
C ASP A 89 8.03 5.37 -8.92
N GLY A 90 8.43 4.10 -8.82
CA GLY A 90 9.65 3.67 -8.15
C GLY A 90 9.54 3.62 -6.62
N PHE A 91 8.33 3.54 -6.07
CA PHE A 91 8.12 3.27 -4.64
C PHE A 91 8.28 1.78 -4.31
N LEU A 92 7.83 0.92 -5.23
CA LEU A 92 7.95 -0.53 -5.15
C LEU A 92 8.85 -1.05 -6.25
N LEU A 93 9.63 -2.08 -5.94
CA LEU A 93 10.52 -2.76 -6.87
C LEU A 93 10.02 -4.19 -7.12
N PRO A 94 10.00 -4.64 -8.40
CA PRO A 94 9.78 -6.05 -8.72
C PRO A 94 10.83 -6.92 -8.02
N THR A 95 10.40 -8.00 -7.38
CA THR A 95 11.29 -9.05 -6.92
C THR A 95 11.76 -9.88 -8.12
N ALA A 96 13.06 -10.18 -8.17
CA ALA A 96 13.68 -11.00 -9.21
C ALA A 96 13.43 -12.50 -8.97
#